data_AF-A0A1T3WMP1-F1
#
_entry.id   AF-A0A1T3WMP1-F1
#
_cell.length_a   1.000
_cell.length_b   1.000
_cell.length_c   1.000
_cell.angle_alpha   90.00
_cell.angle_beta   90.00
_cell.angle_gamma   90.00
#
_symmetry.space_group_name_H-M   'P 1'
#
loop_
_entity.id
_entity.type
_entity.pdbx_description
1 polymer ?
#
loop_
_entity_poly.entity_id
_entity_poly.type
_entity_poly.pdbx_seq_one_letter_code
_entity_poly.pdbx_strand_id
1 'polypeptide(L)'
;MKVSEVAALPIRAGAAMRHARLFHPVGVLCSGNITRTAAGGRGLPLSDGEIVGRFSKGAGTPGALPDFAGLAWRTHTGGDTCPWDVLMVSAAARV
;
A
#
# COMPACT_ATOMS: atom_id res chain seq x y z
N MET A 1 -3.60 -22.03 17.41
CA MET A 1 -3.09 -20.94 16.54
C MET A 1 -3.66 -21.12 15.15
N LYS A 2 -4.10 -20.04 14.49
CA LYS A 2 -4.51 -20.08 13.09
C LYS A 2 -3.28 -20.23 12.20
N VAL A 3 -3.40 -20.90 11.05
CA VAL A 3 -2.28 -21.06 10.09
C VAL A 3 -1.67 -19.71 9.69
N SER A 4 -2.51 -18.68 9.55
CA SER A 4 -2.07 -17.31 9.27
C SER A 4 -1.19 -16.71 10.37
N GLU A 5 -1.39 -17.08 11.64
CA GLU A 5 -0.56 -16.60 12.75
C GLU A 5 0.84 -17.19 12.69
N VAL A 6 0.95 -18.47 12.33
CA VAL A 6 2.24 -19.14 12.12
C VAL A 6 2.96 -18.54 10.92
N ALA A 7 2.25 -18.35 9.80
CA ALA A 7 2.79 -17.72 8.60
C ALA A 7 3.26 -16.27 8.83
N ALA A 8 2.65 -15.55 9.78
CA ALA A 8 3.05 -14.19 10.14
C ALA A 8 4.28 -14.11 11.07
N LEU A 9 4.72 -15.22 11.69
CA LEU A 9 5.86 -15.20 12.63
C LEU A 9 7.15 -14.67 12.01
N PRO A 10 7.60 -15.13 10.82
CA PRO A 10 8.82 -14.61 10.20
C PRO A 10 8.70 -13.11 9.88
N ILE A 11 7.52 -12.68 9.43
CA ILE A 11 7.26 -11.27 9.10
C ILE A 11 7.37 -10.38 10.36
N ARG A 12 6.78 -10.83 11.47
CA ARG A 12 6.82 -10.12 12.75
C ARG A 12 8.23 -10.11 13.35
N ALA A 13 8.94 -11.23 13.32
CA ALA A 13 10.32 -11.31 13.78
C ALA A 13 11.24 -10.39 12.98
N GLY A 14 11.13 -10.41 11.65
CA GLY A 14 11.88 -9.52 10.77
C GLY A 14 11.56 -8.04 11.03
N ALA A 15 10.28 -7.69 11.20
CA ALA A 15 9.88 -6.33 11.55
C ALA A 15 10.44 -5.87 12.91
N ALA A 16 10.43 -6.76 13.91
CA ALA A 16 10.99 -6.48 15.23
C ALA A 16 12.51 -6.22 15.17
N MET A 17 13.26 -7.08 14.47
CA MET A 17 14.71 -6.90 14.27
C MET A 17 15.03 -5.62 13.49
N ARG A 18 14.17 -5.24 12.54
CA ARG A 18 14.34 -4.03 11.73
C ARG A 18 13.91 -2.74 12.45
N HIS A 19 13.16 -2.84 13.55
CA HIS A 19 12.47 -1.71 14.19
C HIS A 19 11.58 -0.91 13.21
N ALA A 20 11.04 -1.59 12.18
CA ALA A 20 10.20 -1.00 11.14
C ALA A 20 9.35 -2.09 10.48
N ARG A 21 8.50 -1.72 9.49
CA ARG A 21 7.85 -2.74 8.65
C ARG A 21 8.91 -3.57 7.94
N LEU A 22 8.71 -4.89 7.85
CA LEU A 22 9.67 -5.78 7.16
C LEU A 22 9.83 -5.38 5.68
N PHE A 23 8.71 -5.13 5.00
CA PHE A 23 8.65 -4.58 3.65
C PHE A 23 8.02 -3.19 3.67
N HIS A 24 8.33 -2.36 2.67
CA HIS A 24 7.91 -0.97 2.60
C HIS A 24 8.31 -0.10 3.81
N PRO A 25 9.52 -0.27 4.39
CA PRO A 25 9.92 0.40 5.63
C PRO A 25 10.02 1.93 5.48
N VAL A 26 10.52 2.40 4.33
CA VAL A 26 10.74 3.82 4.06
C VAL A 26 9.75 4.27 3.00
N GLY A 27 9.04 5.37 3.28
CA GLY A 27 8.05 5.91 2.34
C GLY A 27 7.47 7.24 2.79
N VAL A 28 6.78 7.89 1.86
CA VAL A 28 6.20 9.23 1.99
C VAL A 28 4.69 9.10 1.88
N LEU A 29 3.97 9.70 2.83
CA LEU A 29 2.52 9.83 2.77
C LEU A 29 2.14 11.00 1.86
N CYS A 30 1.11 10.79 1.06
CA CYS A 30 0.54 11.78 0.16
C CYS A 30 -0.97 11.82 0.39
N SER A 31 -1.59 12.97 0.13
CA SER A 31 -3.04 13.09 0.00
C SER A 31 -3.38 13.59 -1.39
N GLY A 32 -4.60 13.31 -1.85
CA GLY A 32 -5.06 13.74 -3.15
C GLY A 32 -6.51 13.39 -3.38
N ASN A 33 -6.95 13.54 -4.63
CA ASN A 33 -8.29 13.19 -5.06
C ASN A 33 -8.22 12.13 -6.15
N ILE A 34 -9.20 11.23 -6.16
CA ILE A 34 -9.45 10.31 -7.25
C ILE A 34 -10.73 10.74 -7.98
N THR A 35 -10.68 10.72 -9.31
CA THR A 35 -11.84 10.96 -10.16
C THR A 35 -12.09 9.72 -11.01
N ARG A 36 -13.23 9.10 -10.77
CA ARG A 36 -13.78 8.00 -11.52
C ARG A 36 -14.32 8.50 -12.85
N THR A 37 -13.77 7.96 -13.93
CA THR A 37 -14.21 8.24 -15.30
C THR A 37 -15.17 7.18 -15.85
N ALA A 38 -15.22 5.99 -15.22
CA ALA A 38 -16.15 4.94 -15.59
C ALA A 38 -17.58 5.28 -15.13
N ALA A 39 -18.57 4.96 -15.96
CA ALA A 39 -19.99 5.11 -15.59
C ALA A 39 -20.32 4.42 -14.26
N GLY A 40 -21.32 4.96 -13.54
CA GLY A 40 -21.82 4.39 -12.30
C GLY A 40 -22.25 2.93 -12.47
N GLY A 41 -21.99 2.10 -11.45
CA GLY A 41 -22.38 0.68 -11.43
C GLY A 41 -21.55 -0.27 -12.32
N ARG A 42 -20.46 0.19 -12.97
CA ARG A 42 -19.58 -0.68 -13.79
C ARG A 42 -18.17 -0.81 -13.24
N GLY A 43 -17.62 -2.01 -13.16
CA GLY A 43 -16.22 -2.20 -12.74
C GLY A 43 -16.04 -2.16 -11.21
N LEU A 44 -14.86 -1.73 -10.75
CA LEU A 44 -14.46 -1.79 -9.35
C LEU A 44 -15.25 -0.79 -8.47
N PRO A 45 -15.41 -1.08 -7.15
CA PRO A 45 -16.17 -0.25 -6.20
C PRO A 45 -15.39 1.00 -5.79
N LEU A 46 -14.97 1.80 -6.77
CA LEU A 46 -14.27 3.06 -6.58
C LEU A 46 -15.23 4.22 -6.79
N SER A 47 -15.26 5.18 -5.87
CA SER A 47 -15.99 6.44 -6.03
C SER A 47 -15.02 7.61 -6.19
N ASP A 48 -15.53 8.74 -6.65
CA ASP A 48 -14.83 10.02 -6.54
C ASP A 48 -14.58 10.36 -5.06
N GLY A 49 -13.48 11.06 -4.79
CA GLY A 49 -13.23 11.64 -3.47
C GLY A 49 -11.77 11.72 -3.06
N GLU A 50 -11.57 12.13 -1.82
CA GLU A 50 -10.25 12.22 -1.21
C GLU A 50 -9.65 10.84 -0.95
N ILE A 51 -8.33 10.75 -1.14
CA ILE A 51 -7.54 9.55 -0.87
C ILE A 51 -6.31 9.91 -0.05
N VAL A 52 -5.85 8.92 0.73
CA VAL A 52 -4.52 8.95 1.33
C VAL A 52 -3.67 7.88 0.65
N GLY A 53 -2.56 8.31 0.06
CA GLY A 53 -1.59 7.48 -0.62
C GLY A 53 -0.28 7.37 0.16
N ARG A 54 0.53 6.37 -0.20
CA ARG A 54 1.90 6.21 0.27
C ARG A 54 2.78 5.66 -0.84
N PHE A 55 3.84 6.38 -1.17
CA PHE A 55 4.95 5.89 -1.99
C PHE A 55 6.04 5.33 -1.09
N SER A 56 6.67 4.22 -1.46
CA SER A 56 7.66 3.57 -0.59
C SER A 56 8.68 2.72 -1.34
N LYS A 57 9.80 2.44 -0.69
CA LYS A 57 10.78 1.45 -1.13
C LYS A 57 10.43 0.06 -0.61
N GLY A 58 10.39 -0.96 -1.47
CA GLY A 58 9.97 -2.32 -1.14
C GLY A 58 10.85 -3.00 -0.10
N ALA A 59 12.16 -3.13 -0.37
CA ALA A 59 13.14 -3.71 0.55
C ALA A 59 13.74 -2.67 1.52
N GLY A 60 13.75 -1.39 1.11
CA GLY A 60 14.31 -0.28 1.87
C GLY A 60 15.81 -0.13 1.69
N THR A 61 16.32 -0.24 0.46
CA THR A 61 17.74 0.00 0.15
C THR A 61 18.10 1.47 0.40
N PRO A 62 19.33 1.77 0.88
CA PRO A 62 19.74 3.14 1.19
C PRO A 62 19.74 4.10 -0.02
N GLY A 63 19.44 5.37 0.21
CA GLY A 63 19.62 6.45 -0.77
C GLY A 63 18.87 6.21 -2.10
N ALA A 64 19.57 6.40 -3.22
CA ALA A 64 19.07 6.16 -4.57
C ALA A 64 19.46 4.76 -5.12
N LEU A 65 19.82 3.81 -4.25
CA LEU A 65 20.09 2.44 -4.70
C LEU A 65 18.79 1.78 -5.20
N PRO A 66 18.90 0.88 -6.20
CA PRO A 66 17.76 0.18 -6.76
C PRO A 66 16.89 -0.48 -5.71
N ASP A 67 15.58 -0.41 -5.91
CA ASP A 67 14.56 -1.05 -5.09
C ASP A 67 13.27 -1.23 -5.91
N PHE A 68 12.28 -1.90 -5.32
CA PHE A 68 10.91 -1.91 -5.82
C PHE A 68 10.16 -0.67 -5.34
N ALA A 69 9.44 -0.01 -6.24
CA ALA A 69 8.54 1.08 -5.88
C ALA A 69 7.20 0.52 -5.40
N GLY A 70 6.86 0.78 -4.14
CA GLY A 70 5.53 0.53 -3.58
C GLY A 70 4.63 1.74 -3.73
N LEU A 71 3.39 1.50 -4.18
CA LEU A 71 2.30 2.45 -4.17
C LEU A 71 1.13 1.84 -3.41
N ALA A 72 0.71 2.48 -2.32
CA ALA A 72 -0.50 2.12 -1.60
C ALA A 72 -1.44 3.32 -1.58
N TRP A 73 -2.75 3.10 -1.64
CA TRP A 73 -3.71 4.14 -1.29
C TRP A 73 -4.97 3.55 -0.66
N ARG A 74 -5.66 4.40 0.09
CA ARG A 74 -6.97 4.14 0.67
C ARG A 74 -7.99 5.08 0.06
N THR A 75 -9.11 4.54 -0.40
CA THR A 75 -10.29 5.33 -0.77
C THR A 75 -11.35 5.22 0.32
N HIS A 76 -11.97 6.35 0.62
CA HIS A 76 -13.16 6.42 1.46
C HIS A 76 -14.37 6.45 0.52
N THR A 77 -14.99 5.29 0.29
CA THR A 77 -16.24 5.24 -0.48
C THR A 77 -17.34 5.89 0.36
N GLY A 78 -18.03 6.89 -0.20
CA GLY A 78 -19.12 7.57 0.52
C GLY A 78 -20.23 6.59 0.91
N GLY A 79 -20.56 6.50 2.21
CA GLY A 79 -21.58 5.60 2.78
C GLY A 79 -21.03 4.63 3.84
N ASP A 80 -21.83 3.64 4.26
CA ASP A 80 -21.50 2.57 5.24
C ASP A 80 -20.48 1.53 4.74
N THR A 81 -19.80 1.83 3.64
CA THR A 81 -18.85 0.91 3.01
C THR A 81 -17.48 0.99 3.67
N CYS A 82 -16.91 -0.17 3.97
CA CYS A 82 -15.55 -0.30 4.51
C CYS A 82 -14.53 0.39 3.58
N PRO A 83 -13.54 1.12 4.12
CA PRO A 83 -12.46 1.70 3.30
C PRO A 83 -11.82 0.65 2.41
N TRP A 84 -11.54 1.02 1.16
CA TRP A 84 -10.88 0.13 0.21
C TRP A 84 -9.42 0.50 0.08
N ASP A 85 -8.54 -0.46 0.39
CA ASP A 85 -7.09 -0.33 0.25
C ASP A 85 -6.61 -1.04 -1.01
N VAL A 86 -5.84 -0.31 -1.82
CA VAL A 86 -5.12 -0.88 -2.96
C VAL A 86 -3.63 -0.83 -2.67
N LEU A 87 -2.98 -1.98 -2.78
CA LEU A 87 -1.55 -2.16 -2.52
C LEU A 87 -0.87 -2.67 -3.78
N MET A 88 0.07 -1.89 -4.30
CA MET A 88 0.82 -2.20 -5.52
C MET A 88 2.32 -2.13 -5.27
N VAL A 89 3.06 -2.92 -6.04
CA VAL A 89 4.51 -2.85 -6.15
C VAL A 89 4.91 -2.92 -7.61
N SER A 90 5.92 -2.17 -8.01
CA SER A 90 6.46 -2.22 -9.35
C SER A 90 7.06 -3.60 -9.64
N ALA A 91 6.70 -4.19 -10.78
CA ALA A 91 7.32 -5.43 -11.25
C ALA A 91 8.76 -5.19 -11.76
N ALA A 92 9.01 -4.03 -12.38
CA ALA A 92 10.32 -3.55 -12.77
C ALA A 92 10.38 -2.03 -12.56
N ALA A 93 10.99 -1.57 -11.46
CA ALA A 93 11.35 -0.18 -11.29
C ALA A 93 12.85 -0.07 -11.05
N ARG A 94 13.46 0.96 -11.64
CA ARG A 94 14.72 1.53 -11.14
C ARG A 94 14.31 2.80 -10.41
N VAL A 95 14.21 2.73 -9.09
CA VAL A 95 14.06 3.93 -8.23
C VAL A 95 15.45 4.39 -7.82
#